data_AF-Q89CL7-F1
#
_entry.id   AF-Q89CL7-F1
#
_cell.length_a   1.000
_cell.length_b   1.000
_cell.length_c   1.000
_cell.angle_alpha   90.00
_cell.angle_beta   90.00
_cell.angle_gamma   90.00
#
_symmetry.space_group_name_H-M   'P 1'
#
loop_
_entity.id
_entity.type
_entity.pdbx_description
1 polymer ?
#
loop_
_entity_poly.entity_id
_entity_poly.type
_entity_poly.pdbx_seq_one_letter_code
_entity_poly.pdbx_strand_id
1 'polypeptide(L)'
;MIGVSDFGSKDSTSPVRRRTGLDVISAVKMPELLTATVDAWAEAHQLSRSDAICKLVEFGLRIAPPTPASGSTVVSDATRLEELAVHEIEGLLDPALPEDERERRIRRLTEGPPEFSHERIDLPKPRT
;
A
#
# COMPACT_ATOMS: atom_id res chain seq x y z
N MET A 1 -47.50 -56.11 -32.87
CA MET A 1 -47.31 -54.75 -33.43
C MET A 1 -47.48 -53.79 -32.26
N ILE A 2 -46.37 -53.32 -31.66
CA ILE A 2 -45.77 -51.96 -31.77
C ILE A 2 -46.76 -50.88 -31.27
N GLY A 3 -46.48 -49.99 -30.31
CA GLY A 3 -45.25 -49.61 -29.60
C GLY A 3 -45.63 -48.79 -28.35
N VAL A 4 -44.84 -48.91 -27.28
CA VAL A 4 -43.89 -47.91 -26.74
C VAL A 4 -44.55 -46.73 -26.03
N SER A 5 -44.24 -46.65 -24.74
CA SER A 5 -44.52 -45.60 -23.77
C SER A 5 -44.09 -44.22 -24.24
N ASP A 6 -44.98 -43.23 -24.12
CA ASP A 6 -44.64 -41.81 -24.23
C ASP A 6 -44.48 -41.20 -22.83
N PHE A 7 -43.28 -41.31 -22.27
CA PHE A 7 -42.78 -40.37 -21.26
C PHE A 7 -41.78 -39.45 -21.97
N GLY A 8 -42.30 -38.46 -22.71
CA GLY A 8 -41.52 -37.52 -23.51
C GLY A 8 -41.43 -36.15 -22.85
N SER A 9 -40.24 -35.85 -22.31
CA SER A 9 -39.61 -34.54 -22.10
C SER A 9 -40.51 -33.31 -21.96
N LYS A 10 -40.64 -32.80 -20.73
CA LYS A 10 -40.66 -31.35 -20.52
C LYS A 10 -39.22 -30.92 -20.29
N ASP A 11 -38.56 -30.55 -21.38
CA ASP A 11 -37.30 -29.82 -21.35
C ASP A 11 -37.57 -28.46 -20.73
N SER A 12 -37.49 -28.38 -19.39
CA SER A 12 -37.23 -27.12 -18.70
C SER A 12 -35.82 -26.70 -19.07
N THR A 13 -35.67 -26.16 -20.28
CA THR A 13 -34.52 -25.38 -20.69
C THR A 13 -34.57 -24.08 -19.91
N SER A 14 -34.21 -24.16 -18.63
CA SER A 14 -33.71 -22.99 -17.94
C SER A 14 -32.57 -22.46 -18.80
N PRO A 15 -32.51 -21.14 -19.08
CA PRO A 15 -31.39 -20.61 -19.83
C PRO A 15 -30.16 -20.84 -18.95
N VAL A 16 -29.35 -21.84 -19.31
CA VAL A 16 -27.99 -21.98 -18.81
C VAL A 16 -27.32 -20.69 -19.25
N ARG A 17 -27.24 -19.75 -18.31
CA ARG A 17 -26.57 -18.48 -18.47
C ARG A 17 -25.11 -18.79 -18.77
N ARG A 18 -24.79 -18.95 -20.05
CA ARG A 18 -23.41 -19.00 -20.54
C ARG A 18 -22.80 -17.64 -20.31
N ARG A 19 -22.25 -17.46 -19.12
CA ARG A 19 -21.49 -16.27 -18.75
C ARG A 19 -20.06 -16.50 -19.24
N THR A 20 -19.87 -16.39 -20.54
CA THR A 20 -18.54 -16.45 -21.18
C THR A 20 -18.63 -15.68 -22.50
N GLY A 21 -17.84 -14.66 -22.78
CA GLY A 21 -16.74 -14.09 -22.03
C GLY A 21 -16.39 -12.72 -22.60
N LEU A 22 -15.93 -11.82 -21.73
CA LEU A 22 -15.28 -10.57 -22.12
C LEU A 22 -14.06 -10.28 -21.25
N ASP A 23 -13.92 -10.97 -20.10
CA ASP A 23 -12.77 -10.80 -19.22
C ASP A 23 -11.62 -11.74 -19.62
N VAL A 24 -10.43 -11.17 -19.74
CA VAL A 24 -9.19 -11.89 -20.05
C VAL A 24 -8.84 -12.81 -18.88
N ILE A 25 -8.59 -14.08 -19.16
CA ILE A 25 -8.11 -15.03 -18.14
C ILE A 25 -6.65 -14.68 -17.84
N SER A 26 -6.37 -14.31 -16.58
CA SER A 26 -5.03 -14.06 -16.07
C SER A 26 -4.56 -15.25 -15.23
N ALA A 27 -3.44 -15.86 -15.62
CA ALA A 27 -2.80 -16.89 -14.81
C ALA A 27 -1.93 -16.23 -13.74
N VAL A 28 -2.19 -16.54 -12.47
CA VAL A 28 -1.44 -16.00 -11.32
C VAL A 28 -0.77 -17.14 -10.58
N LYS A 29 0.53 -16.99 -10.31
CA LYS A 29 1.26 -17.91 -9.43
C LYS A 29 0.96 -17.56 -7.97
N MET A 30 0.33 -18.47 -7.24
CA MET A 30 0.04 -18.32 -5.82
C MET A 30 0.72 -19.43 -5.01
N PRO A 31 1.29 -19.14 -3.83
CA PRO A 31 1.70 -20.17 -2.89
C PRO A 31 0.54 -21.09 -2.51
N GLU A 32 0.83 -22.36 -2.21
CA GLU A 32 -0.21 -23.35 -1.84
C GLU A 32 -1.00 -22.90 -0.61
N LEU A 33 -0.31 -22.36 0.40
CA LEU A 33 -0.94 -21.82 1.61
C LEU A 33 -1.94 -20.71 1.28
N LEU A 34 -1.55 -19.77 0.40
CA LEU A 34 -2.42 -18.66 0.01
C LEU A 34 -3.67 -19.18 -0.72
N THR A 35 -3.48 -20.17 -1.60
CA THR A 35 -4.58 -20.81 -2.31
C THR A 35 -5.57 -21.47 -1.35
N ALA A 36 -5.07 -22.22 -0.36
CA ALA A 36 -5.91 -22.84 0.67
C ALA A 36 -6.68 -21.79 1.51
N THR A 37 -6.05 -20.67 1.86
CA THR A 37 -6.74 -19.59 2.58
C THR A 37 -7.84 -18.91 1.75
N VAL A 38 -7.60 -18.74 0.44
CA VAL A 38 -8.62 -18.20 -0.48
C VAL A 38 -9.80 -19.17 -0.61
N ASP A 39 -9.52 -20.48 -0.69
CA ASP A 39 -10.56 -21.51 -0.78
C ASP A 39 -11.42 -21.57 0.47
N ALA A 40 -10.79 -21.58 1.66
CA ALA A 40 -11.52 -21.53 2.93
C ALA A 40 -12.38 -20.26 3.05
N TRP A 41 -11.87 -19.12 2.57
CA TRP A 41 -12.64 -17.88 2.54
C TRP A 41 -13.81 -17.95 1.57
N ALA A 42 -13.61 -18.56 0.39
CA ALA A 42 -14.66 -18.76 -0.61
C ALA A 42 -15.79 -19.66 -0.07
N GLU A 43 -15.43 -20.75 0.61
CA GLU A 43 -16.39 -21.65 1.26
C GLU A 43 -17.20 -20.93 2.34
N ALA A 44 -16.53 -20.18 3.23
CA ALA A 44 -17.19 -19.42 4.29
C ALA A 44 -18.19 -18.39 3.75
N HIS A 45 -17.94 -17.84 2.56
CA HIS A 45 -18.79 -16.84 1.91
C HIS A 45 -19.71 -17.42 0.82
N GLN A 46 -19.70 -18.74 0.61
CA GLN A 46 -20.49 -19.44 -0.43
C GLN A 46 -20.26 -18.87 -1.84
N LEU A 47 -19.00 -18.56 -2.16
CA LEU A 47 -18.58 -17.99 -3.44
C LEU A 47 -17.76 -19.00 -4.25
N SER A 48 -17.74 -18.80 -5.57
CA SER A 48 -16.73 -19.47 -6.40
C SER A 48 -15.34 -18.93 -6.07
N ARG A 49 -14.30 -19.75 -6.26
CA ARG A 49 -12.90 -19.32 -6.08
C ARG A 49 -12.59 -18.04 -6.88
N SER A 50 -13.08 -17.94 -8.11
CA SER A 50 -12.88 -16.74 -8.94
C SER A 50 -13.55 -15.51 -8.35
N ASP A 51 -14.80 -15.61 -7.89
CA ASP A 51 -15.49 -14.47 -7.29
C ASP A 51 -14.84 -14.04 -5.97
N ALA A 52 -14.34 -15.02 -5.20
CA ALA A 52 -13.61 -14.76 -3.98
C ALA A 52 -12.31 -13.99 -4.23
N ILE A 53 -11.53 -14.40 -5.22
CA ILE A 53 -10.32 -13.69 -5.64
C ILE A 53 -10.66 -12.27 -6.06
N CYS A 54 -11.68 -12.06 -6.91
CA CYS A 54 -12.09 -10.72 -7.33
C CYS A 54 -12.44 -9.82 -6.14
N LYS A 55 -13.27 -10.29 -5.21
CA LYS A 55 -13.65 -9.50 -4.02
C LYS A 55 -12.48 -9.19 -3.10
N LEU A 56 -11.60 -10.17 -2.86
CA LEU A 56 -10.42 -9.96 -2.02
C LEU A 56 -9.47 -8.95 -2.65
N VAL A 57 -9.30 -8.99 -3.97
CA VAL A 57 -8.52 -7.98 -4.71
C VAL A 57 -9.18 -6.61 -4.63
N GLU A 58 -10.49 -6.50 -4.84
CA GLU A 58 -11.23 -5.23 -4.70
C GLU A 58 -11.09 -4.63 -3.30
N PHE A 59 -11.21 -5.45 -2.25
CA PHE A 59 -10.98 -5.00 -0.87
C PHE A 59 -9.54 -4.57 -0.64
N GLY A 60 -8.58 -5.35 -1.13
CA GLY A 60 -7.16 -5.02 -1.09
C GLY A 60 -6.88 -3.67 -1.74
N LEU A 61 -7.44 -3.41 -2.92
CA LEU A 61 -7.28 -2.15 -3.66
C LEU A 61 -7.95 -0.95 -2.98
N ARG A 62 -9.09 -1.17 -2.30
CA ARG A 62 -9.76 -0.11 -1.54
C ARG A 62 -8.99 0.29 -0.27
N ILE A 63 -8.33 -0.67 0.37
CA ILE A 63 -7.57 -0.47 1.61
C ILE A 63 -6.13 -0.08 1.31
N ALA A 64 -5.60 -0.47 0.15
CA ALA A 64 -4.25 -0.15 -0.26
C ALA A 64 -4.06 1.38 -0.20
N PRO A 65 -3.03 1.86 0.52
CA PRO A 65 -2.67 3.27 0.43
C PRO A 65 -2.42 3.59 -1.05
N PRO A 66 -2.78 4.79 -1.52
CA PRO A 66 -2.46 5.19 -2.89
C PRO A 66 -0.96 4.96 -3.07
N THR A 67 -0.59 4.10 -4.02
CA THR A 67 0.81 3.86 -4.36
C THR A 67 1.44 5.23 -4.52
N PRO A 68 2.51 5.58 -3.77
CA PRO A 68 3.16 6.85 -3.96
C PRO A 68 3.64 6.85 -5.41
N ALA A 69 2.95 7.59 -6.27
CA ALA A 69 3.48 7.93 -7.57
C ALA A 69 4.86 8.50 -7.27
N SER A 70 5.89 7.85 -7.81
CA SER A 70 7.27 7.80 -7.28
C SER A 70 8.03 9.14 -7.22
N GLY A 71 7.35 10.28 -7.19
CA GLY A 71 7.92 11.61 -7.00
C GLY A 71 7.12 12.60 -6.14
N SER A 72 5.88 12.30 -5.72
CA SER A 72 5.06 13.30 -4.99
C SER A 72 5.12 13.15 -3.46
N THR A 73 5.24 11.93 -2.94
CA THR A 73 5.18 11.68 -1.48
C THR A 73 6.46 12.13 -0.77
N VAL A 74 7.62 12.03 -1.43
CA VAL A 74 8.91 12.43 -0.85
C VAL A 74 8.96 13.92 -0.51
N VAL A 75 8.33 14.78 -1.32
CA VAL A 75 8.29 16.23 -1.06
C VAL A 75 7.39 16.55 0.13
N SER A 76 6.19 15.95 0.19
CA SER A 76 5.27 16.13 1.31
C SER A 76 5.80 15.57 2.62
N ASP A 77 6.55 14.47 2.57
CA ASP A 77 7.20 13.91 3.74
C ASP A 77 8.39 14.76 4.19
N ALA A 78 9.18 15.29 3.25
CA ALA A 78 10.29 16.19 3.57
C ALA A 78 9.81 17.46 4.27
N THR A 79 8.73 18.09 3.80
CA THR A 79 8.14 19.27 4.47
C THR A 79 7.61 18.93 5.85
N ARG A 80 6.94 17.78 6.01
CA ARG A 80 6.43 17.33 7.31
C ARG A 80 7.57 17.02 8.29
N LEU A 81 8.65 16.42 7.81
CA LEU A 81 9.85 16.14 8.60
C LEU A 81 10.56 17.44 9.01
N GLU A 82 10.64 18.42 8.11
CA GLU A 82 11.17 19.75 8.41
C GLU A 82 10.36 20.44 9.50
N GLU A 83 9.03 20.47 9.40
CA GLU A 83 8.13 21.04 10.43
C GLU A 83 8.33 20.37 11.80
N LEU A 84 8.41 19.04 11.84
CA LEU A 84 8.68 18.30 13.08
C LEU A 84 10.06 18.62 13.65
N ALA A 85 11.08 18.73 12.81
CA ALA A 85 12.43 19.06 13.24
C ALA A 85 12.51 20.48 13.81
N VAL A 86 11.86 21.46 13.18
CA VAL A 86 11.78 22.84 13.69
C VAL A 86 11.13 22.87 15.07
N HIS A 87 9.97 22.20 15.23
CA HIS A 87 9.26 22.14 16.50
C HIS A 87 10.12 21.51 17.62
N GLU A 88 10.85 20.43 17.32
CA GLU A 88 11.71 19.78 18.31
C GLU A 88 12.90 20.67 18.69
N ILE A 89 13.53 21.35 17.72
CA ILE A 89 14.61 22.30 17.99
C ILE A 89 14.11 23.45 18.87
N GLU A 90 12.93 24.02 18.58
CA GLU A 90 12.33 25.06 19.41
C GLU A 90 12.12 24.60 20.86
N GLY A 91 11.69 23.34 21.06
CA GLY A 91 11.53 22.75 22.40
C GLY A 91 12.84 22.58 23.18
N LEU A 92 13.98 22.45 22.48
CA LEU A 92 15.31 22.33 23.09
C LEU A 92 15.99 23.68 23.38
N LEU A 93 15.42 24.79 22.90
CA LEU A 93 15.96 26.13 23.10
C LEU A 93 15.28 26.82 24.30
N ASP A 94 16.08 27.50 25.12
CA ASP A 94 15.56 28.35 26.20
C ASP A 94 15.13 29.71 25.61
N PRO A 95 13.84 30.09 25.72
CA PRO A 95 13.35 31.37 25.19
C PRO A 95 13.87 32.59 25.98
N ALA A 96 14.41 32.40 27.19
CA ALA A 96 14.97 33.49 27.99
C ALA A 96 16.39 33.89 27.53
N LEU A 97 17.01 33.12 26.64
CA LEU A 97 18.34 33.41 26.13
C LEU A 97 18.33 34.53 25.08
N PRO A 98 19.40 35.34 25.01
CA PRO A 98 19.60 36.28 23.91
C PRO A 98 19.58 35.59 22.55
N GLU A 99 19.10 36.29 21.52
CA GLU A 99 18.95 35.76 20.16
C GLU A 99 20.26 35.18 19.60
N ASP A 100 21.38 35.89 19.79
CA ASP A 100 22.72 35.44 19.35
C ASP A 100 23.11 34.07 19.94
N GLU A 101 22.74 33.82 21.20
CA GLU A 101 23.06 32.57 21.88
C GLU A 101 22.11 31.45 21.45
N ARG A 102 20.83 31.78 21.21
CA ARG A 102 19.87 30.83 20.62
C ARG A 102 20.33 30.39 19.23
N GLU A 103 20.78 31.32 18.40
CA GLU A 103 21.28 31.00 17.05
C GLU A 103 22.55 30.14 17.09
N ARG A 104 23.49 30.41 18.01
CA ARG A 104 24.66 29.55 18.23
C ARG A 104 24.24 28.12 18.59
N ARG A 105 23.22 27.96 19.42
CA ARG A 105 22.72 26.65 19.86
C ARG A 105 22.00 25.91 18.75
N ILE A 106 21.22 26.61 17.91
CA ILE A 106 20.63 26.04 16.69
C ILE A 106 21.73 25.45 15.80
N ARG A 107 22.79 26.23 15.48
CA ARG A 107 23.90 25.73 14.66
C ARG A 107 24.56 24.49 15.26
N ARG A 108 24.75 24.45 16.59
CA ARG A 108 25.32 23.26 17.24
C ARG A 108 24.42 22.03 17.13
N LEU A 109 23.10 22.19 17.08
CA LEU A 109 22.15 21.08 16.91
C LEU A 109 22.05 20.62 15.46
N THR A 110 22.14 21.54 14.49
CA THR A 110 21.96 21.23 13.06
C THR A 110 23.26 20.89 12.32
N GLU A 111 24.35 21.57 12.66
CA GLU A 111 25.68 21.37 12.07
C GLU A 111 26.56 20.43 12.90
N GLY A 112 26.26 20.34 14.20
CA GLY A 112 27.12 19.67 15.18
C GLY A 112 28.20 20.60 15.73
N PRO A 113 29.07 20.09 16.62
CA PRO A 113 30.22 20.84 17.09
C PRO A 113 31.21 21.12 15.94
N PRO A 114 31.91 22.28 15.95
CA PRO A 114 32.83 22.66 14.87
C PRO A 114 33.98 21.65 14.69
N GLU A 115 34.34 20.91 15.73
CA GLU A 115 35.37 19.87 15.69
C GLU A 115 34.97 18.67 14.82
N PHE A 116 33.67 18.46 14.59
CA PHE A 116 33.13 17.29 13.88
C PHE A 116 32.35 17.65 12.61
N SER A 117 32.14 18.94 12.32
CA SER A 117 31.36 19.37 11.15
C SER A 117 31.94 18.85 9.83
N HIS A 118 33.27 18.69 9.74
CA HIS A 118 34.00 18.17 8.58
C HIS A 118 33.90 16.64 8.41
N GLU A 119 33.49 15.92 9.45
CA GLU A 119 33.34 14.45 9.44
C GLU A 119 31.95 14.01 8.98
N ARG A 120 31.04 14.96 8.71
CA ARG A 120 29.70 14.68 8.19
C ARG A 120 29.76 13.93 6.86
N ILE A 121 29.15 12.74 6.82
CA ILE A 121 29.07 11.88 5.64
C ILE A 121 27.87 12.22 4.74
N ASP A 122 26.89 12.92 5.29
CA ASP A 122 25.63 13.27 4.66
C ASP A 122 25.73 14.53 3.78
N LEU A 123 26.72 15.39 4.03
CA LEU A 123 26.98 16.60 3.27
C LEU A 123 28.21 16.47 2.35
N PRO A 124 28.22 17.15 1.19
CA PRO A 124 29.41 17.21 0.35
C PRO A 124 30.55 17.92 1.11
N LYS A 125 31.75 17.31 1.10
CA LYS A 125 32.92 17.89 1.74
C LYS A 125 33.32 19.21 1.05
N PRO A 126 33.58 20.29 1.80
CA PRO A 126 34.03 21.55 1.21
C PRO A 126 35.34 21.31 0.45
N ARG A 127 35.42 21.84 -0.78
CA ARG A 127 36.66 21.80 -1.56
C ARG A 127 37.65 22.78 -0.94
N THR A 128 38.82 22.28 -0.58
CA THR A 128 39.97 23.06 -0.09
C THR A 128 40.68 23.74 -1.25
#